data_AF-A0A2R6DIR0-F1
#
_entry.id   AF-A0A2R6DIR0-F1
#
_cell.length_a   1.000
_cell.length_b   1.000
_cell.length_c   1.000
_cell.angle_alpha   90.00
_cell.angle_beta   90.00
_cell.angle_gamma   90.00
#
_symmetry.space_group_name_H-M   'P 1'
#
loop_
_entity.id
_entity.type
_entity.pdbx_description
1 polymer ?
#
loop_
_entity_poly.entity_id
_entity_poly.type
_entity_poly.pdbx_seq_one_letter_code
_entity_poly.pdbx_strand_id
1 'polypeptide(L)'
;MSFNPLAAALDAQTATIDAMADATRKASMAPERAAEMETIEVGMTPADVVYEENKLELLHYESMTDEQNEVPILIVYALINKPYILDLQPDRSVVRRLLEAGHDVYLIDWNEPSRLDQHLGLHDYVNRYIDNCVGAVAERSDQESINLLGYCMGGTMSAMYAALNPEKINALGLMAAGLCFDRTGGVLEQWGSDEHYDPQDVVDTFGNVPAEYLDTGFALMDPVDNYVSKYI
;
A
#
# COMPACT_ATOMS: atom_id res chain seq x y z
N MET A 1 5.78 -46.00 -1.19
CA MET A 1 4.90 -45.52 -0.11
C MET A 1 3.46 -45.72 -0.59
N SER A 2 2.63 -46.46 0.16
CA SER A 2 1.25 -46.77 -0.25
C SER A 2 0.32 -45.61 0.12
N PHE A 3 -0.33 -45.04 -0.89
CA PHE A 3 -1.39 -44.04 -0.72
C PHE A 3 -2.57 -44.69 0.01
N ASN A 4 -2.93 -44.21 1.21
CA ASN A 4 -4.06 -44.72 1.98
C ASN A 4 -5.27 -43.79 1.81
N PRO A 5 -6.23 -44.15 0.93
CA PRO A 5 -7.36 -43.28 0.61
C PRO A 5 -8.30 -43.01 1.79
N LEU A 6 -8.29 -43.86 2.83
CA LEU A 6 -9.09 -43.64 4.04
C LEU A 6 -8.48 -42.58 4.97
N ALA A 7 -7.15 -42.45 4.99
CA ALA A 7 -6.49 -41.40 5.76
C ALA A 7 -6.78 -40.01 5.17
N ALA A 8 -6.70 -39.89 3.84
CA ALA A 8 -7.04 -38.65 3.14
C ALA A 8 -8.49 -38.20 3.36
N ALA A 9 -9.44 -39.15 3.45
CA ALA A 9 -10.84 -38.84 3.72
C ALA A 9 -11.08 -38.39 5.16
N LEU A 10 -10.36 -38.96 6.13
CA LEU A 10 -10.43 -38.57 7.55
C LEU A 10 -9.75 -37.22 7.79
N ASP A 11 -8.59 -36.97 7.17
CA ASP A 11 -7.89 -35.69 7.25
C ASP A 11 -8.74 -34.56 6.65
N ALA A 12 -9.43 -34.82 5.52
CA ALA A 12 -10.37 -33.87 4.94
C ALA A 12 -11.56 -33.58 5.86
N GLN A 13 -12.09 -34.60 6.56
CA GLN A 13 -13.16 -34.40 7.54
C GLN A 13 -12.69 -33.57 8.74
N THR A 14 -11.52 -33.85 9.28
CA THR A 14 -10.94 -33.08 10.39
C THR A 14 -10.70 -31.63 9.99
N ALA A 15 -10.12 -31.39 8.81
CA ALA A 15 -9.94 -30.04 8.28
C ALA A 15 -11.28 -29.30 8.09
N THR A 16 -12.33 -30.01 7.67
CA THR A 16 -13.67 -29.42 7.51
C THR A 16 -14.31 -29.07 8.86
N ILE A 17 -14.14 -29.92 9.87
CA ILE A 17 -14.66 -29.69 11.23
C ILE A 17 -13.91 -28.54 11.89
N ASP A 18 -12.58 -28.48 11.75
CA ASP A 18 -11.77 -27.38 12.28
C ASP A 18 -12.12 -26.07 11.60
N ALA A 19 -12.30 -26.06 10.27
CA ALA A 19 -12.75 -24.88 9.52
C ALA A 19 -14.16 -24.42 9.95
N MET A 20 -15.08 -25.34 10.24
CA MET A 20 -16.41 -25.01 10.77
C MET A 20 -16.36 -24.48 12.20
N ALA A 21 -15.52 -25.06 13.06
CA ALA A 21 -15.37 -24.63 14.45
C ALA A 21 -14.73 -23.25 14.54
N ASP A 22 -13.70 -23.00 13.73
CA ASP A 22 -13.14 -21.67 13.54
C ASP A 22 -14.22 -20.75 12.99
N ALA A 23 -14.93 -21.12 11.92
CA ALA A 23 -15.95 -20.24 11.35
C ALA A 23 -17.04 -19.84 12.36
N THR A 24 -17.41 -20.74 13.25
CA THR A 24 -18.40 -20.46 14.30
C THR A 24 -17.85 -19.50 15.36
N ARG A 25 -16.61 -19.70 15.81
CA ARG A 25 -15.95 -18.83 16.80
C ARG A 25 -15.82 -17.40 16.27
N LYS A 26 -15.37 -17.30 15.04
CA LYS A 26 -14.95 -16.08 14.39
C LYS A 26 -16.21 -15.25 14.00
N ALA A 27 -17.28 -15.91 13.50
CA ALA A 27 -18.61 -15.31 13.34
C ALA A 27 -19.25 -14.79 14.65
N SER A 28 -18.95 -15.41 15.79
CA SER A 28 -19.43 -14.94 17.09
C SER A 28 -18.75 -13.64 17.56
N MET A 29 -17.57 -13.31 17.03
CA MET A 29 -16.83 -12.08 17.34
C MET A 29 -17.01 -10.98 16.27
N ALA A 30 -17.67 -11.29 15.15
CA ALA A 30 -17.95 -10.37 14.05
C ALA A 30 -18.60 -9.03 14.48
N PRO A 31 -19.63 -9.02 15.35
CA PRO A 31 -20.32 -7.79 15.72
C PRO A 31 -19.45 -6.87 16.59
N GLU A 32 -18.64 -7.48 17.47
CA GLU A 32 -17.75 -6.78 18.39
C GLU A 32 -16.56 -6.18 17.63
N ARG A 33 -15.99 -6.93 16.66
CA ARG A 33 -14.94 -6.43 15.77
C ARG A 33 -15.41 -5.34 14.82
N ALA A 34 -16.63 -5.44 14.29
CA ALA A 34 -17.19 -4.39 13.45
C ALA A 34 -17.37 -3.07 14.23
N ALA A 35 -17.83 -3.14 15.48
CA ALA A 35 -17.91 -1.99 16.37
C ALA A 35 -16.53 -1.43 16.77
N GLU A 36 -15.52 -2.30 16.96
CA GLU A 36 -14.13 -1.86 17.18
C GLU A 36 -13.58 -1.12 15.94
N MET A 37 -13.79 -1.64 14.73
CA MET A 37 -13.30 -1.01 13.49
C MET A 37 -13.82 0.42 13.28
N GLU A 38 -15.02 0.74 13.75
CA GLU A 38 -15.55 2.12 13.70
C GLU A 38 -14.90 3.09 14.70
N THR A 39 -14.19 2.57 15.71
CA THR A 39 -13.61 3.36 16.80
C THR A 39 -12.07 3.35 16.83
N ILE A 40 -11.43 2.57 15.95
CA ILE A 40 -9.98 2.51 15.86
C ILE A 40 -9.45 3.77 15.18
N GLU A 41 -8.72 4.58 15.94
CA GLU A 41 -7.92 5.68 15.40
C GLU A 41 -6.65 5.11 14.72
N VAL A 42 -6.43 5.49 13.46
CA VAL A 42 -5.25 5.12 12.65
C VAL A 42 -4.51 6.38 12.20
N GLY A 43 -3.23 6.26 11.83
CA GLY A 43 -2.42 7.42 11.41
C GLY A 43 -2.07 8.35 12.56
N MET A 44 -1.86 7.79 13.76
CA MET A 44 -1.70 8.56 14.99
C MET A 44 -0.27 9.08 15.23
N THR A 45 0.70 8.77 14.35
CA THR A 45 2.07 9.26 14.51
C THR A 45 2.12 10.75 14.15
N PRO A 46 2.55 11.64 15.07
CA PRO A 46 2.60 13.07 14.80
C PRO A 46 3.47 13.41 13.59
N ALA A 47 2.93 14.24 12.70
CA ALA A 47 3.61 14.68 11.49
C ALA A 47 3.19 16.10 11.11
N ASP A 48 4.11 16.82 10.48
CA ASP A 48 3.88 18.12 9.87
C ASP A 48 3.86 18.00 8.35
N VAL A 49 3.00 18.79 7.70
CA VAL A 49 3.07 18.97 6.24
C VAL A 49 4.20 19.92 5.91
N VAL A 50 5.20 19.42 5.18
CA VAL A 50 6.44 20.15 4.87
C VAL A 50 6.55 20.59 3.41
N TYR A 51 5.73 20.02 2.53
CA TYR A 51 5.63 20.41 1.13
C TYR A 51 4.23 20.05 0.61
N GLU A 52 3.70 20.88 -0.28
CA GLU A 52 2.39 20.67 -0.89
C GLU A 52 2.47 20.94 -2.39
N GLU A 53 1.84 20.07 -3.19
CA GLU A 53 1.67 20.29 -4.62
C GLU A 53 0.33 19.72 -5.10
N ASN A 54 -0.54 20.59 -5.64
CA ASN A 54 -1.91 20.22 -6.00
C ASN A 54 -2.68 19.68 -4.77
N LYS A 55 -2.80 18.37 -4.64
CA LYS A 55 -3.40 17.68 -3.47
C LYS A 55 -2.36 16.87 -2.71
N LEU A 56 -1.18 16.67 -3.29
CA LEU A 56 -0.10 15.97 -2.62
C LEU A 56 0.33 16.75 -1.39
N GLU A 57 0.47 16.07 -0.27
CA GLU A 57 1.10 16.56 0.95
C GLU A 57 2.31 15.69 1.25
N LEU A 58 3.47 16.30 1.48
CA LEU A 58 4.64 15.60 2.00
C LEU A 58 4.64 15.74 3.51
N LEU A 59 4.46 14.62 4.20
CA LEU A 59 4.49 14.55 5.65
C LEU A 59 5.92 14.33 6.14
N HIS A 60 6.31 15.03 7.19
CA HIS A 60 7.53 14.81 7.96
C HIS A 60 7.15 14.43 9.38
N TYR A 61 7.56 13.24 9.82
CA TYR A 61 7.17 12.74 11.14
C TYR A 61 8.10 13.26 12.25
N GLU A 62 7.54 13.49 13.43
CA GLU A 62 8.31 13.89 14.60
C GLU A 62 9.29 12.78 15.03
N SER A 63 10.55 13.16 15.29
CA SER A 63 11.56 12.21 15.77
C SER A 63 11.15 11.55 17.09
N MET A 64 11.49 10.26 17.24
CA MET A 64 11.33 9.51 18.48
C MET A 64 12.66 9.24 19.21
N THR A 65 13.77 9.78 18.69
CA THR A 65 15.12 9.61 19.23
C THR A 65 15.86 10.95 19.30
N ASP A 66 16.82 11.07 20.20
CA ASP A 66 17.65 12.29 20.34
C ASP A 66 18.58 12.50 19.14
N GLU A 67 19.03 11.40 18.53
CA GLU A 67 19.87 11.39 17.32
C GLU A 67 19.20 10.56 16.23
N GLN A 68 19.27 11.03 14.99
CA GLN A 68 18.76 10.34 13.80
C GLN A 68 19.86 10.10 12.78
N ASN A 69 19.64 9.14 11.89
CA ASN A 69 20.50 8.87 10.74
C ASN A 69 20.53 10.07 9.79
N GLU A 70 21.70 10.40 9.27
CA GLU A 70 21.90 11.58 8.40
C GLU A 70 21.08 11.50 7.09
N VAL A 71 20.94 10.30 6.51
CA VAL A 71 20.21 10.11 5.26
C VAL A 71 18.74 9.76 5.55
N PRO A 72 17.77 10.63 5.20
CA PRO A 72 16.37 10.40 5.49
C PRO A 72 15.77 9.30 4.62
N ILE A 73 14.58 8.83 4.99
CA ILE A 73 13.76 7.88 4.23
C ILE A 73 12.52 8.61 3.72
N LEU A 74 12.31 8.61 2.41
CA LEU A 74 11.05 8.99 1.78
C LEU A 74 10.23 7.73 1.46
N ILE A 75 9.02 7.68 2.01
CA ILE A 75 8.06 6.61 1.77
C ILE A 75 7.12 7.00 0.63
N VAL A 76 7.06 6.15 -0.39
CA VAL A 76 6.16 6.27 -1.54
C VAL A 76 5.17 5.11 -1.51
N TYR A 77 3.93 5.39 -1.13
CA TYR A 77 2.87 4.39 -1.06
C TYR A 77 2.01 4.36 -2.33
N ALA A 78 1.13 3.36 -2.45
CA ALA A 78 0.28 3.16 -3.62
C ALA A 78 -0.86 4.19 -3.71
N LEU A 79 -1.23 4.56 -4.95
CA LEU A 79 -2.33 5.49 -5.25
C LEU A 79 -3.73 4.96 -4.89
N ILE A 80 -3.86 3.67 -4.59
CA ILE A 80 -5.14 2.98 -4.39
C ILE A 80 -5.64 3.09 -2.94
N ASN A 81 -4.72 3.11 -1.98
CA ASN A 81 -5.04 3.07 -0.56
C ASN A 81 -4.79 4.43 0.11
N LYS A 82 -5.15 4.56 1.39
CA LYS A 82 -4.80 5.71 2.22
C LYS A 82 -3.45 5.49 2.93
N PRO A 83 -2.70 6.56 3.25
CA PRO A 83 -1.33 6.45 3.76
C PRO A 83 -1.23 5.74 5.12
N TYR A 84 -2.30 5.75 5.93
CA TYR A 84 -2.34 5.04 7.21
C TYR A 84 -2.09 3.54 7.10
N ILE A 85 -2.08 2.94 5.89
CA ILE A 85 -1.69 1.53 5.71
C ILE A 85 -0.27 1.22 6.22
N LEU A 86 0.60 2.24 6.25
CA LEU A 86 1.95 2.14 6.82
C LEU A 86 2.06 2.72 8.25
N ASP A 87 0.96 3.28 8.77
CA ASP A 87 0.85 3.87 10.11
C ASP A 87 -0.48 3.49 10.76
N LEU A 88 -0.75 2.18 10.89
CA LEU A 88 -2.06 1.68 11.35
C LEU A 88 -2.30 1.94 12.83
N GLN A 89 -1.67 1.15 13.69
CA GLN A 89 -1.71 1.32 15.15
C GLN A 89 -0.26 1.38 15.66
N PRO A 90 0.01 1.90 16.86
CA PRO A 90 1.38 2.02 17.37
C PRO A 90 2.18 0.71 17.34
N ASP A 91 1.54 -0.44 17.57
CA ASP A 91 2.15 -1.78 17.49
C ASP A 91 2.28 -2.33 16.06
N ARG A 92 1.69 -1.67 15.07
CA ARG A 92 1.60 -2.08 13.66
C ARG A 92 1.94 -0.95 12.67
N SER A 93 2.73 0.02 13.11
CA SER A 93 3.14 1.16 12.30
C SER A 93 4.57 0.95 11.78
N VAL A 94 4.72 0.88 10.47
CA VAL A 94 6.06 0.82 9.82
C VAL A 94 6.77 2.15 10.05
N VAL A 95 6.05 3.27 9.94
CA VAL A 95 6.57 4.62 10.19
C VAL A 95 7.16 4.71 11.60
N ARG A 96 6.38 4.36 12.62
CA ARG A 96 6.84 4.40 14.01
C ARG A 96 8.07 3.52 14.24
N ARG A 97 8.11 2.33 13.63
CA ARG A 97 9.27 1.42 13.76
C ARG A 97 10.54 1.98 13.13
N LEU A 98 10.42 2.73 12.04
CA LEU A 98 11.54 3.44 11.43
C LEU A 98 12.01 4.61 12.32
N LEU A 99 11.08 5.37 12.89
CA LEU A 99 11.39 6.46 13.83
C LEU A 99 12.07 5.93 15.10
N GLU A 100 11.55 4.84 15.69
CA GLU A 100 12.16 4.16 16.84
C GLU A 100 13.56 3.58 16.54
N ALA A 101 13.84 3.26 15.28
CA ALA A 101 15.15 2.84 14.81
C ALA A 101 16.09 4.02 14.48
N GLY A 102 15.66 5.26 14.71
CA GLY A 102 16.45 6.47 14.52
C GLY A 102 16.50 6.95 13.07
N HIS A 103 15.55 6.60 12.21
CA HIS A 103 15.45 7.20 10.88
C HIS A 103 14.71 8.54 10.92
N ASP A 104 15.11 9.45 10.03
CA ASP A 104 14.31 10.61 9.66
C ASP A 104 13.34 10.22 8.55
N VAL A 105 12.03 10.36 8.78
CA VAL A 105 11.00 9.70 7.97
C VAL A 105 10.05 10.73 7.36
N TYR A 106 9.92 10.63 6.04
CA TYR A 106 8.97 11.38 5.24
C TYR A 106 8.01 10.42 4.54
N LEU A 107 6.78 10.86 4.29
CA LEU A 107 5.79 10.09 3.55
C LEU A 107 5.03 11.01 2.61
N ILE A 108 4.91 10.60 1.35
CA ILE A 108 4.01 11.26 0.41
C ILE A 108 2.59 10.83 0.75
N ASP A 109 1.67 11.76 0.99
CA ASP A 109 0.22 11.56 0.95
C ASP A 109 -0.30 12.11 -0.39
N TRP A 110 -0.90 11.24 -1.21
CA TRP A 110 -1.41 11.63 -2.52
C TRP A 110 -2.76 12.34 -2.43
N ASN A 111 -3.44 12.23 -1.27
CA ASN A 111 -4.84 12.63 -1.07
C ASN A 111 -5.80 12.04 -2.13
N GLU A 112 -7.06 12.47 -2.11
CA GLU A 112 -8.09 11.96 -3.01
C GLU A 112 -8.05 12.69 -4.37
N PRO A 113 -7.97 11.98 -5.51
CA PRO A 113 -7.95 12.63 -6.82
C PRO A 113 -9.28 13.30 -7.12
N SER A 114 -9.25 14.51 -7.70
CA SER A 114 -10.43 15.18 -8.23
C SER A 114 -10.51 15.04 -9.75
N ARG A 115 -11.64 15.43 -10.34
CA ARG A 115 -11.82 15.44 -11.80
C ARG A 115 -10.75 16.23 -12.57
N LEU A 116 -10.07 17.18 -11.92
CA LEU A 116 -8.99 17.94 -12.55
C LEU A 116 -7.74 17.08 -12.78
N ASP A 117 -7.63 15.94 -12.10
CA ASP A 117 -6.48 15.05 -12.15
C ASP A 117 -6.63 13.94 -13.22
N GLN A 118 -7.75 13.89 -13.94
CA GLN A 118 -8.06 12.84 -14.93
C GLN A 118 -7.05 12.71 -16.09
N HIS A 119 -6.16 13.69 -16.24
CA HIS A 119 -5.12 13.71 -17.28
C HIS A 119 -3.73 13.41 -16.73
N LEU A 120 -3.59 13.18 -15.41
CA LEU A 120 -2.33 12.76 -14.82
C LEU A 120 -1.99 11.35 -15.29
N GLY A 121 -0.79 11.20 -15.82
CA GLY A 121 -0.22 9.91 -16.19
C GLY A 121 0.87 9.47 -15.21
N LEU A 122 1.33 8.23 -15.38
CA LEU A 122 2.47 7.69 -14.61
C LEU A 122 3.71 8.58 -14.68
N HIS A 123 3.93 9.25 -15.82
CA HIS A 123 5.00 10.22 -16.00
C HIS A 123 4.94 11.37 -14.99
N ASP A 124 3.75 11.90 -14.69
CA ASP A 124 3.59 13.02 -13.75
C ASP A 124 3.92 12.58 -12.32
N TYR A 125 3.49 11.38 -11.93
CA TYR A 125 3.81 10.84 -10.61
C TYR A 125 5.31 10.58 -10.45
N VAL A 126 5.95 9.94 -11.43
CA VAL A 126 7.37 9.55 -11.34
C VAL A 126 8.31 10.74 -11.54
N ASN A 127 8.14 11.50 -12.63
CA ASN A 127 9.14 12.49 -13.03
C ASN A 127 8.88 13.90 -12.47
N ARG A 128 7.70 14.16 -11.90
CA ARG A 128 7.37 15.44 -11.28
C ARG A 128 7.14 15.27 -9.78
N TYR A 129 6.09 14.56 -9.37
CA TYR A 129 5.72 14.56 -7.95
C TYR A 129 6.77 13.87 -7.07
N ILE A 130 7.21 12.65 -7.43
CA ILE A 130 8.27 11.98 -6.67
C ILE A 130 9.57 12.78 -6.75
N ASP A 131 9.94 13.32 -7.92
CA ASP A 131 11.18 14.12 -8.04
C ASP A 131 11.16 15.38 -7.17
N ASN A 132 10.04 16.08 -7.14
CA ASN A 132 9.85 17.27 -6.31
C ASN A 132 9.92 16.94 -4.82
N CYS A 133 9.28 15.84 -4.39
CA CYS A 133 9.38 15.37 -3.00
C CYS A 133 10.82 14.97 -2.64
N VAL A 134 11.52 14.24 -3.52
CA VAL A 134 12.93 13.87 -3.31
C VAL A 134 13.79 15.12 -3.16
N GLY A 135 13.59 16.13 -4.03
CA GLY A 135 14.28 17.41 -3.93
C GLY A 135 13.98 18.16 -2.63
N ALA A 136 12.72 18.22 -2.21
CA ALA A 136 12.32 18.87 -0.96
C ALA A 136 12.93 18.18 0.28
N VAL A 137 12.97 16.85 0.29
CA VAL A 137 13.60 16.07 1.38
C VAL A 137 15.12 16.28 1.39
N ALA A 138 15.77 16.19 0.23
CA ALA A 138 17.21 16.40 0.08
C ALA A 138 17.63 17.80 0.56
N GLU A 139 16.90 18.85 0.15
CA GLU A 139 17.15 20.23 0.58
C GLU A 139 16.97 20.40 2.09
N ARG A 140 15.93 19.83 2.68
CA ARG A 140 15.65 19.94 4.12
C ARG A 140 16.64 19.19 5.00
N SER A 141 17.16 18.07 4.51
CA SER A 141 18.13 17.22 5.23
C SER A 141 19.59 17.57 4.93
N ASP A 142 19.86 18.55 4.06
CA ASP A 142 21.19 18.90 3.56
C ASP A 142 21.94 17.67 3.00
N GLN A 143 21.20 16.80 2.29
CA GLN A 143 21.73 15.57 1.68
C GLN A 143 21.70 15.66 0.16
N GLU A 144 22.71 15.09 -0.51
CA GLU A 144 22.74 14.98 -1.97
C GLU A 144 21.85 13.85 -2.50
N SER A 145 21.57 12.84 -1.66
CA SER A 145 20.75 11.68 -2.00
C SER A 145 19.99 11.17 -0.77
N ILE A 146 18.85 10.50 -0.99
CA ILE A 146 17.98 10.01 0.09
C ILE A 146 17.72 8.52 -0.04
N ASN A 147 17.20 7.90 1.03
CA ASN A 147 16.66 6.54 0.94
C ASN A 147 15.21 6.60 0.44
N LEU A 148 14.84 5.71 -0.47
CA LEU A 148 13.49 5.60 -1.00
C LEU A 148 12.88 4.26 -0.58
N LEU A 149 11.71 4.29 0.07
CA LEU A 149 10.95 3.09 0.45
C LEU A 149 9.62 3.08 -0.29
N GLY A 150 9.49 2.18 -1.25
CA GLY A 150 8.29 2.05 -2.06
C GLY A 150 7.40 0.90 -1.64
N TYR A 151 6.10 1.13 -1.51
CA TYR A 151 5.09 0.12 -1.14
C TYR A 151 4.07 -0.12 -2.26
N CYS A 152 3.87 -1.39 -2.64
CA CYS A 152 2.93 -1.81 -3.68
C CYS A 152 3.19 -1.05 -5.00
N MET A 153 2.17 -0.38 -5.58
CA MET A 153 2.34 0.46 -6.77
C MET A 153 3.32 1.62 -6.55
N GLY A 154 3.43 2.12 -5.31
CA GLY A 154 4.45 3.09 -4.92
C GLY A 154 5.86 2.53 -5.13
N GLY A 155 6.08 1.24 -4.87
CA GLY A 155 7.35 0.57 -5.16
C GLY A 155 7.64 0.40 -6.65
N THR A 156 6.62 0.16 -7.46
CA THR A 156 6.77 0.18 -8.92
C THR A 156 7.24 1.56 -9.40
N MET A 157 6.62 2.63 -8.91
CA MET A 157 7.00 4.01 -9.23
C MET A 157 8.39 4.37 -8.69
N SER A 158 8.72 3.98 -7.46
CA SER A 158 10.05 4.19 -6.86
C SER A 158 11.15 3.47 -7.63
N ALA A 159 10.90 2.26 -8.13
CA ALA A 159 11.86 1.53 -8.94
C ALA A 159 12.11 2.24 -10.29
N MET A 160 11.06 2.76 -10.93
CA MET A 160 11.20 3.59 -12.14
C MET A 160 12.00 4.86 -11.86
N TYR A 161 11.65 5.58 -10.79
CA TYR A 161 12.32 6.81 -10.39
C TYR A 161 13.82 6.60 -10.11
N ALA A 162 14.15 5.59 -9.29
CA ALA A 162 15.53 5.28 -8.93
C ALA A 162 16.38 4.83 -10.14
N ALA A 163 15.76 4.18 -11.13
CA ALA A 163 16.44 3.83 -12.38
C ALA A 163 16.73 5.05 -13.25
N LEU A 164 15.87 6.07 -13.21
CA LEU A 164 16.02 7.31 -13.98
C LEU A 164 16.95 8.33 -13.30
N ASN A 165 17.00 8.33 -11.96
CA ASN A 165 17.78 9.30 -11.15
C ASN A 165 18.64 8.59 -10.08
N PRO A 166 19.53 7.65 -10.47
CA PRO A 166 20.31 6.86 -9.52
C PRO A 166 21.22 7.71 -8.62
N GLU A 167 21.62 8.90 -9.06
CA GLU A 167 22.43 9.84 -8.29
C GLU A 167 21.70 10.49 -7.11
N LYS A 168 20.36 10.53 -7.15
CA LYS A 168 19.53 11.11 -6.08
C LYS A 168 19.13 10.09 -5.01
N ILE A 169 19.43 8.80 -5.22
CA ILE A 169 18.97 7.70 -4.37
C ILE A 169 20.16 6.96 -3.74
N ASN A 170 20.28 7.04 -2.41
CA ASN A 170 21.28 6.31 -1.63
C ASN A 170 20.94 4.82 -1.51
N ALA A 171 19.67 4.50 -1.23
CA ALA A 171 19.17 3.13 -1.14
C ALA A 171 17.70 3.04 -1.56
N LEU A 172 17.32 1.90 -2.15
CA LEU A 172 15.94 1.60 -2.53
C LEU A 172 15.44 0.37 -1.77
N GLY A 173 14.40 0.55 -0.97
CA GLY A 173 13.61 -0.52 -0.36
C GLY A 173 12.30 -0.72 -1.10
N LEU A 174 11.93 -1.97 -1.40
CA LEU A 174 10.68 -2.31 -2.09
C LEU A 174 9.88 -3.30 -1.25
N MET A 175 8.65 -2.92 -0.88
CA MET A 175 7.73 -3.75 -0.12
C MET A 175 6.51 -4.07 -0.96
N ALA A 176 6.26 -5.36 -1.19
CA ALA A 176 5.12 -5.86 -1.97
C ALA A 176 4.97 -5.20 -3.36
N ALA A 177 6.07 -4.78 -3.99
CA ALA A 177 6.05 -4.04 -5.25
C ALA A 177 5.98 -4.98 -6.46
N GLY A 178 5.09 -4.66 -7.42
CA GLY A 178 5.05 -5.35 -8.71
C GLY A 178 6.09 -4.78 -9.67
N LEU A 179 7.05 -5.59 -10.09
CA LEU A 179 8.12 -5.16 -11.04
C LEU A 179 8.07 -5.88 -12.39
N CYS A 180 7.39 -7.03 -12.44
CA CYS A 180 7.26 -7.85 -13.64
C CYS A 180 5.80 -8.31 -13.76
N PHE A 181 5.20 -8.04 -14.92
CA PHE A 181 3.82 -8.39 -15.25
C PHE A 181 3.87 -9.26 -16.51
N ASP A 182 4.15 -10.55 -16.33
CA ASP A 182 4.43 -11.52 -17.40
C ASP A 182 3.23 -12.42 -17.74
N ARG A 183 2.00 -11.99 -17.42
CA ARG A 183 0.76 -12.77 -17.64
C ARG A 183 0.64 -14.00 -16.74
N THR A 184 1.34 -14.02 -15.62
CA THR A 184 1.21 -15.03 -14.56
C THR A 184 0.55 -14.50 -13.28
N GLY A 185 0.19 -13.22 -13.23
CA GLY A 185 -0.25 -12.43 -12.07
C GLY A 185 -1.67 -12.72 -11.55
N GLY A 186 -2.25 -13.87 -11.90
CA GLY A 186 -3.52 -14.34 -11.35
C GLY A 186 -4.76 -13.64 -11.90
N VAL A 187 -5.82 -13.59 -11.08
CA VAL A 187 -7.17 -13.21 -11.50
C VAL A 187 -7.27 -11.74 -11.94
N LEU A 188 -6.54 -10.81 -11.29
CA LEU A 188 -6.55 -9.40 -11.67
C LEU A 188 -6.01 -9.16 -13.08
N GLU A 189 -4.95 -9.88 -13.46
CA GLU A 189 -4.37 -9.75 -14.80
C GLU A 189 -5.30 -10.33 -15.89
N GLN A 190 -6.10 -11.35 -15.55
CA GLN A 190 -7.15 -11.85 -16.45
C GLN A 190 -8.30 -10.86 -16.60
N TRP A 191 -8.73 -10.21 -15.50
CA TRP A 191 -9.79 -9.21 -15.53
C TRP A 191 -9.37 -7.91 -16.20
N GLY A 192 -8.09 -7.52 -16.06
CA GLY A 192 -7.50 -6.38 -16.75
C GLY A 192 -7.02 -6.69 -18.17
N SER A 193 -7.34 -7.86 -18.72
CA SER A 193 -6.95 -8.22 -20.09
C SER A 193 -7.63 -7.33 -21.11
N ASP A 194 -6.86 -6.83 -22.08
CA ASP A 194 -7.34 -6.05 -23.23
C ASP A 194 -8.44 -6.76 -24.05
N GLU A 195 -8.62 -8.07 -23.87
CA GLU A 195 -9.71 -8.83 -24.49
C GLU A 195 -11.10 -8.47 -23.92
N HIS A 196 -11.16 -8.04 -22.66
CA HIS A 196 -12.41 -7.87 -21.92
C HIS A 196 -12.54 -6.51 -21.23
N TYR A 197 -11.45 -5.76 -21.11
CA TYR A 197 -11.38 -4.51 -20.39
C TYR A 197 -10.45 -3.52 -21.08
N ASP A 198 -10.94 -2.32 -21.35
CA ASP A 198 -10.12 -1.17 -21.73
C ASP A 198 -10.15 -0.14 -20.59
N PRO A 199 -9.02 0.17 -19.92
CA PRO A 199 -8.98 1.19 -18.89
C PRO A 199 -9.41 2.58 -19.40
N GLN A 200 -9.27 2.85 -20.71
CA GLN A 200 -9.67 4.12 -21.31
C GLN A 200 -11.18 4.32 -21.25
N ASP A 201 -11.99 3.27 -21.39
CA ASP A 201 -13.46 3.37 -21.30
C ASP A 201 -13.91 3.87 -19.91
N VAL A 202 -13.19 3.46 -18.86
CA VAL A 202 -13.45 3.89 -17.48
C VAL A 202 -13.07 5.36 -17.30
N VAL A 203 -11.90 5.75 -17.78
CA VAL A 203 -11.41 7.14 -17.71
C VAL A 203 -12.30 8.08 -18.53
N ASP A 204 -12.70 7.69 -19.74
CA ASP A 204 -13.58 8.49 -20.60
C ASP A 204 -14.97 8.70 -19.99
N THR A 205 -15.46 7.72 -19.22
CA THR A 205 -16.77 7.77 -18.57
C THR A 205 -16.73 8.55 -17.25
N PHE A 206 -15.75 8.27 -16.39
CA PHE A 206 -15.74 8.73 -15.00
C PHE A 206 -14.69 9.82 -14.72
N GLY A 207 -13.74 10.03 -15.61
CA GLY A 207 -12.56 10.87 -15.44
C GLY A 207 -11.46 10.17 -14.65
N ASN A 208 -11.78 9.72 -13.43
CA ASN A 208 -10.90 8.87 -12.61
C ASN A 208 -11.57 7.52 -12.36
N VAL A 209 -10.77 6.49 -12.08
CA VAL A 209 -11.29 5.19 -11.64
C VAL A 209 -11.99 5.35 -10.29
N PRO A 210 -13.29 5.02 -10.16
CA PRO A 210 -14.00 5.08 -8.89
C PRO A 210 -13.38 4.14 -7.85
N ALA A 211 -13.33 4.55 -6.59
CA ALA A 211 -12.75 3.74 -5.51
C ALA A 211 -13.47 2.39 -5.35
N GLU A 212 -14.79 2.36 -5.57
CA GLU A 212 -15.63 1.16 -5.44
C GLU A 212 -15.28 0.09 -6.48
N TYR A 213 -14.78 0.48 -7.66
CA TYR A 213 -14.34 -0.46 -8.69
C TYR A 213 -13.09 -1.21 -8.20
N LEU A 214 -12.16 -0.48 -7.60
CA LEU A 214 -10.95 -1.06 -7.03
C LEU A 214 -11.30 -1.93 -5.82
N ASP A 215 -12.08 -1.41 -4.86
CA ASP A 215 -12.47 -2.16 -3.65
C ASP A 215 -13.17 -3.49 -4.00
N THR A 216 -14.13 -3.46 -4.93
CA THR A 216 -14.82 -4.67 -5.39
C THR A 216 -13.86 -5.62 -6.09
N GLY A 217 -12.98 -5.11 -6.97
CA GLY A 217 -11.99 -5.92 -7.68
C GLY A 217 -11.00 -6.61 -6.73
N PHE A 218 -10.49 -5.90 -5.75
CA PHE A 218 -9.56 -6.46 -4.75
C PHE A 218 -10.27 -7.47 -3.83
N ALA A 219 -11.49 -7.18 -3.39
CA ALA A 219 -12.23 -8.07 -2.51
C ALA A 219 -12.59 -9.40 -3.21
N LEU A 220 -12.89 -9.36 -4.51
CA LEU A 220 -13.19 -10.55 -5.30
C LEU A 220 -11.97 -11.41 -5.66
N MET A 221 -10.73 -10.96 -5.39
CA MET A 221 -9.54 -11.80 -5.59
C MET A 221 -9.49 -13.00 -4.64
N ASP A 222 -9.92 -12.78 -3.40
CA ASP A 222 -10.08 -13.83 -2.41
C ASP A 222 -11.45 -13.66 -1.75
N PRO A 223 -12.53 -14.03 -2.44
CA PRO A 223 -13.88 -13.72 -1.99
C PRO A 223 -14.24 -14.51 -0.72
N VAL A 224 -13.59 -15.66 -0.49
CA VAL A 224 -13.76 -16.42 0.74
C VAL A 224 -13.05 -15.67 1.86
N ASP A 225 -11.79 -15.28 1.73
CA ASP A 225 -11.14 -14.56 2.83
C ASP A 225 -11.68 -13.14 3.04
N ASN A 226 -12.01 -12.41 1.98
CA ASN A 226 -12.40 -11.00 2.08
C ASN A 226 -13.87 -10.78 2.48
N TYR A 227 -14.79 -11.66 2.10
CA TYR A 227 -16.22 -11.52 2.43
C TYR A 227 -16.70 -12.53 3.46
N VAL A 228 -16.07 -13.70 3.53
CA VAL A 228 -16.47 -14.77 4.44
C VAL A 228 -15.54 -14.72 5.67
N SER A 229 -14.22 -14.84 5.51
CA SER A 229 -13.27 -14.98 6.63
C SER A 229 -12.80 -13.67 7.29
N LYS A 230 -13.10 -12.50 6.70
CA LYS A 230 -12.76 -11.17 7.25
C LYS A 230 -13.61 -10.79 8.47
N TYR A 231 -14.87 -11.23 8.46
CA TYR A 231 -15.83 -11.04 9.56
C TYR A 231 -16.07 -12.31 10.36
N ILE A 232 -15.67 -13.44 9.79
CA ILE A 232 -15.52 -14.67 10.53
C ILE A 232 -14.13 -14.56 11.13
#